data_AF-A0A378JR35-F1
#
_entry.id   AF-A0A378JR35-F1
#
_cell.length_a   1.000
_cell.length_b   1.000
_cell.length_c   1.000
_cell.angle_alpha   90.00
_cell.angle_beta   90.00
_cell.angle_gamma   90.00
#
_symmetry.space_group_name_H-M   'P 1'
#
loop_
_entity.id
_entity.type
_entity.pdbx_description
1 polymer ?
#
loop_
_entity_poly.entity_id
_entity_poly.type
_entity_poly.pdbx_seq_one_letter_code
_entity_poly.pdbx_strand_id
1 'polypeptide(L)'
;MGLLEVGCVVDVDIFIFLSVFFIGLVVGYAAGRNRKHNAENCGEARVRHRLTQYCQNKEAHVLSNITLRLEDGSTTQIDHILITPKGIFVIETKHYKGWIFAKENARSWSQSLYYDKFRFQNPLRQNYKHVKAIQKALDFIEPHHVHNIVVFSGKAVFKSAKPPNVFYIDELVPAIEQFTDGALSLNRVQFCVGRLEYMRLAITKKTDVEHQAHLSKRFGDSWNGRV
;
A
#
# COMPACT_ATOMS: atom_id res chain seq x y z
N MET A 1 69.08 -3.31 -10.49
CA MET A 1 67.88 -2.47 -10.45
C MET A 1 66.72 -3.30 -10.97
N GLY A 2 65.69 -3.56 -10.16
CA GLY A 2 64.49 -4.25 -10.63
C GLY A 2 63.81 -5.14 -9.60
N LEU A 3 63.29 -4.57 -8.51
CA LEU A 3 62.42 -5.28 -7.55
C LEU A 3 61.40 -4.34 -6.85
N LEU A 4 60.94 -3.25 -7.50
CA LEU A 4 59.98 -2.30 -6.89
C LEU A 4 58.68 -2.07 -7.67
N GLU A 5 58.47 -2.67 -8.85
CA GLU A 5 57.26 -2.40 -9.65
C GLU A 5 56.09 -3.37 -9.42
N VAL A 6 56.34 -4.53 -8.78
CA VAL A 6 55.30 -5.58 -8.67
C VAL A 6 54.24 -5.25 -7.62
N GLY A 7 54.55 -4.45 -6.60
CA GLY A 7 53.63 -4.15 -5.49
C GLY A 7 52.48 -3.19 -5.85
N CYS A 8 52.71 -2.23 -6.75
CA CYS A 8 51.73 -1.18 -7.05
C CYS A 8 50.58 -1.66 -7.95
N VAL A 9 50.85 -2.63 -8.85
CA VAL A 9 49.85 -3.13 -9.81
C VAL A 9 48.81 -4.02 -9.11
N VAL A 10 49.25 -4.86 -8.16
CA VAL A 10 48.34 -5.76 -7.41
C VAL A 10 47.33 -4.95 -6.59
N ASP A 11 47.75 -3.82 -6.02
CA ASP A 11 46.86 -2.95 -5.27
C ASP A 11 45.77 -2.36 -6.17
N VAL A 12 46.12 -1.85 -7.36
CA VAL A 12 45.16 -1.27 -8.31
C VAL A 12 44.14 -2.30 -8.79
N ASP A 13 44.57 -3.51 -9.12
CA ASP A 13 43.66 -4.59 -9.53
C ASP A 13 42.70 -4.97 -8.39
N ILE A 14 43.19 -5.08 -7.15
CA ILE A 14 42.35 -5.34 -5.97
C ILE A 14 41.32 -4.21 -5.78
N PHE A 15 41.71 -2.95 -5.93
CA PHE A 15 40.76 -1.82 -5.87
C PHE A 15 39.72 -1.86 -6.99
N ILE A 16 40.09 -2.27 -8.21
CA ILE A 16 39.15 -2.44 -9.32
C ILE A 16 38.17 -3.59 -9.02
N PHE A 17 38.64 -4.74 -8.54
CA PHE A 17 37.75 -5.84 -8.18
C PHE A 17 36.80 -5.49 -7.05
N LEU A 18 37.29 -4.82 -5.99
CA LEU A 18 36.44 -4.36 -4.89
C LEU A 18 35.41 -3.35 -5.38
N SER A 19 35.80 -2.36 -6.19
CA SER A 19 34.87 -1.36 -6.71
C SER A 19 33.78 -1.96 -7.60
N VAL A 20 34.13 -2.89 -8.51
CA VAL A 20 33.16 -3.61 -9.34
C VAL A 20 32.21 -4.44 -8.48
N PHE A 21 32.72 -5.12 -7.44
CA PHE A 21 31.89 -5.86 -6.49
C PHE A 21 30.91 -4.94 -5.73
N PHE A 22 31.38 -3.81 -5.21
CA PHE A 22 30.52 -2.83 -4.53
C PHE A 22 29.47 -2.22 -5.47
N ILE A 23 29.84 -1.89 -6.72
CA ILE A 23 28.90 -1.43 -7.74
C ILE A 23 27.85 -2.51 -8.01
N GLY A 24 28.26 -3.78 -8.12
CA GLY A 24 27.35 -4.92 -8.27
C GLY A 24 26.34 -5.03 -7.13
N LEU A 25 26.78 -4.85 -5.88
CA LEU A 25 25.89 -4.82 -4.70
C LEU A 25 24.90 -3.65 -4.76
N VAL A 26 25.37 -2.43 -5.10
CA VAL A 26 24.52 -1.24 -5.19
C VAL A 26 23.48 -1.37 -6.31
N VAL A 27 23.91 -1.82 -7.49
CA VAL A 27 23.02 -2.06 -8.65
C VAL A 27 22.02 -3.17 -8.32
N GLY A 28 22.47 -4.27 -7.71
CA GLY A 28 21.60 -5.37 -7.29
C GLY A 28 20.54 -4.92 -6.28
N TYR A 29 20.94 -4.13 -5.27
CA TYR A 29 20.03 -3.54 -4.28
C TYR A 29 19.02 -2.59 -4.92
N ALA A 30 19.47 -1.66 -5.76
CA ALA A 30 18.61 -0.72 -6.47
C ALA A 30 17.62 -1.44 -7.40
N ALA A 31 18.08 -2.44 -8.16
CA ALA A 31 17.23 -3.26 -9.02
C ALA A 31 16.23 -4.11 -8.22
N GLY A 32 16.58 -4.57 -7.03
CA GLY A 32 15.67 -5.24 -6.10
C GLY A 32 14.54 -4.31 -5.62
N ARG A 33 14.91 -3.11 -5.16
CA ARG A 33 13.96 -2.09 -4.70
C ARG A 33 13.02 -1.64 -5.82
N ASN A 34 13.54 -1.36 -7.02
CA ASN A 34 12.70 -0.96 -8.15
C ASN A 34 11.71 -2.05 -8.56
N ARG A 35 12.13 -3.33 -8.60
CA ARG A 35 11.23 -4.44 -8.92
C ARG A 35 10.07 -4.55 -7.93
N LYS A 36 10.32 -4.31 -6.64
CA LYS A 36 9.30 -4.39 -5.61
C LYS A 36 8.32 -3.22 -5.67
N HIS A 37 8.82 -1.99 -5.81
CA HIS A 37 7.97 -0.82 -6.00
C HIS A 37 7.08 -0.95 -7.26
N ASN A 38 7.66 -1.44 -8.36
CA ASN A 38 6.88 -1.70 -9.58
C ASN A 38 5.79 -2.76 -9.35
N ALA A 39 6.05 -3.80 -8.57
CA ALA A 39 5.05 -4.83 -8.26
C ALA A 39 3.89 -4.30 -7.40
N GLU A 40 4.16 -3.41 -6.44
CA GLU A 40 3.14 -2.72 -5.65
C GLU A 40 2.28 -1.82 -6.54
N ASN A 41 2.93 -0.98 -7.36
CA ASN A 41 2.23 -0.14 -8.34
C ASN A 41 1.37 -0.97 -9.31
N CYS A 42 1.84 -2.14 -9.76
CA CYS A 42 1.03 -3.05 -10.57
C CYS A 42 -0.18 -3.61 -9.82
N GLY A 43 -0.02 -3.91 -8.53
CA GLY A 43 -1.08 -4.40 -7.67
C GLY A 43 -2.19 -3.37 -7.48
N GLU A 44 -1.81 -2.15 -7.10
CA GLU A 44 -2.72 -1.01 -6.96
C GLU A 44 -3.37 -0.64 -8.30
N ALA A 45 -2.61 -0.63 -9.40
CA ALA A 45 -3.15 -0.36 -10.73
C ALA A 45 -4.23 -1.38 -11.13
N ARG A 46 -4.09 -2.65 -10.74
CA ARG A 46 -5.10 -3.68 -11.02
C ARG A 46 -6.39 -3.43 -10.23
N VAL A 47 -6.27 -3.08 -8.94
CA VAL A 47 -7.43 -2.75 -8.10
C VAL A 47 -8.11 -1.48 -8.63
N ARG A 48 -7.35 -0.43 -8.91
CA ARG A 48 -7.84 0.79 -9.56
C ARG A 48 -8.60 0.49 -10.84
N HIS A 49 -8.05 -0.31 -11.74
CA HIS A 49 -8.72 -0.67 -12.99
C HIS A 49 -10.08 -1.33 -12.74
N ARG A 50 -10.14 -2.31 -11.82
CA ARG A 50 -11.39 -2.99 -11.47
C ARG A 50 -12.43 -2.03 -10.89
N LEU A 51 -12.01 -1.11 -10.02
CA LEU A 51 -12.87 -0.08 -9.44
C LEU A 51 -13.33 0.96 -10.48
N THR A 52 -12.44 1.38 -11.38
CA THR A 52 -12.81 2.30 -12.48
C THR A 52 -13.86 1.68 -13.39
N GLN A 53 -13.72 0.40 -13.75
CA GLN A 53 -14.73 -0.32 -14.52
C GLN A 53 -16.08 -0.39 -13.78
N TYR A 54 -16.05 -0.61 -12.47
CA TYR A 54 -17.25 -0.56 -11.65
C TYR A 54 -17.93 0.82 -11.70
N CYS A 55 -17.16 1.91 -11.63
CA CYS A 55 -17.70 3.28 -11.65
C CYS A 55 -18.25 3.72 -13.01
N GLN A 56 -17.88 3.10 -14.14
CA GLN A 56 -18.30 3.54 -15.48
C GLN A 56 -19.83 3.59 -15.67
N ASN A 57 -20.58 2.73 -14.99
CA ASN A 57 -22.03 2.60 -15.15
C ASN A 57 -22.77 2.72 -13.81
N LYS A 58 -22.16 3.36 -12.81
CA LYS A 58 -22.69 3.47 -11.46
C LYS A 58 -22.51 4.91 -10.97
N GLU A 59 -23.36 5.31 -10.03
CA GLU A 59 -23.22 6.58 -9.30
C GLU A 59 -22.05 6.53 -8.29
N ALA A 60 -20.89 6.09 -8.74
CA ALA A 60 -19.73 5.79 -7.92
C ALA A 60 -18.50 6.55 -8.41
N HIS A 61 -17.59 6.84 -7.49
CA HIS A 61 -16.33 7.48 -7.80
C HIS A 61 -15.18 6.78 -7.07
N VAL A 62 -14.06 6.58 -7.76
CA VAL A 62 -12.85 6.01 -7.16
C VAL A 62 -11.75 7.06 -7.11
N LEU A 63 -11.30 7.36 -5.90
CA LEU A 63 -10.11 8.14 -5.64
C LEU A 63 -8.95 7.17 -5.41
N SER A 64 -7.75 7.48 -5.89
CA SER A 64 -6.56 6.66 -5.62
C SER A 64 -5.36 7.51 -5.26
N ASN A 65 -4.42 6.91 -4.51
CA ASN A 65 -3.19 7.51 -4.03
C ASN A 65 -3.47 8.81 -3.29
N ILE A 66 -4.36 8.73 -2.30
CA ILE A 66 -4.83 9.87 -1.52
C ILE A 66 -3.93 10.02 -0.30
N THR A 67 -3.20 11.12 -0.21
CA THR A 67 -2.39 11.45 0.96
C THR A 67 -3.04 12.60 1.73
N LEU A 68 -3.41 12.35 2.99
CA LEU A 68 -4.01 13.35 3.89
C LEU A 68 -3.03 13.74 5.00
N ARG A 69 -3.05 15.02 5.40
CA ARG A 69 -2.40 15.47 6.64
C ARG A 69 -3.30 15.16 7.83
N LEU A 70 -2.70 14.69 8.92
CA LEU A 70 -3.34 14.44 10.21
C LEU A 70 -3.04 15.60 11.16
N GLU A 71 -3.82 15.72 12.24
CA GLU A 71 -3.66 16.80 13.23
C GLU A 71 -2.33 16.77 13.98
N ASP A 72 -1.75 15.57 14.16
CA ASP A 72 -0.43 15.41 14.78
C ASP A 72 0.73 15.82 13.85
N GLY A 73 0.41 16.42 12.70
CA GLY A 73 1.35 16.84 11.66
C GLY A 73 1.84 15.70 10.76
N SER A 74 1.50 14.44 11.07
CA SER A 74 1.86 13.30 10.22
C SER A 74 0.95 13.18 9.00
N THR A 75 1.30 12.27 8.08
CA THR A 75 0.49 11.99 6.88
C THR A 75 0.01 10.54 6.86
N THR A 76 -1.10 10.32 6.15
CA THR A 76 -1.61 8.99 5.87
C THR A 76 -1.86 8.86 4.37
N GLN A 77 -1.32 7.81 3.76
CA GLN A 77 -1.52 7.47 2.36
C GLN A 77 -2.54 6.35 2.26
N ILE A 78 -3.51 6.49 1.36
CA ILE A 78 -4.62 5.59 1.16
C ILE A 78 -4.62 5.17 -0.31
N ASP A 79 -4.54 3.86 -0.56
CA ASP A 79 -4.41 3.34 -1.92
C ASP A 79 -5.64 3.68 -2.74
N HIS A 80 -6.84 3.31 -2.27
CA HIS A 80 -8.09 3.65 -2.94
C HIS A 80 -9.21 4.00 -1.95
N ILE A 81 -10.08 4.92 -2.38
CA ILE A 81 -11.35 5.20 -1.73
C ILE A 81 -12.43 5.09 -2.79
N LEU A 82 -13.33 4.13 -2.64
CA LEU A 82 -14.52 4.02 -3.47
C LEU A 82 -15.69 4.67 -2.74
N ILE A 83 -16.33 5.66 -3.36
CA ILE A 83 -17.46 6.40 -2.81
C ILE A 83 -18.67 6.08 -3.66
N THR A 84 -19.74 5.58 -3.03
CA THR A 84 -20.96 5.11 -3.71
C THR A 84 -22.20 5.43 -2.88
N PRO A 85 -23.42 5.26 -3.41
CA PRO A 85 -24.66 5.34 -2.63
C PRO A 85 -24.79 4.23 -1.58
N LYS A 86 -23.99 3.16 -1.70
CA LYS A 86 -23.92 2.03 -0.75
C LYS A 86 -22.96 2.28 0.42
N GLY A 87 -22.13 3.32 0.34
CA GLY A 87 -21.11 3.62 1.36
C GLY A 87 -19.78 4.09 0.80
N ILE A 88 -18.84 4.32 1.71
CA ILE A 88 -17.47 4.75 1.46
C ILE A 88 -16.53 3.60 1.83
N PHE A 89 -15.82 3.04 0.86
CA PHE A 89 -14.93 1.90 1.05
C PHE A 89 -13.48 2.39 0.99
N VAL A 90 -12.79 2.34 2.12
CA VAL A 90 -11.36 2.65 2.22
C VAL A 90 -10.60 1.34 2.01
N ILE A 91 -9.85 1.27 0.92
CA ILE A 91 -9.30 0.03 0.38
C ILE A 91 -7.78 0.05 0.48
N GLU A 92 -7.21 -0.93 1.18
CA GLU A 92 -5.78 -1.23 1.24
C GLU A 92 -5.45 -2.40 0.30
N THR A 93 -4.44 -2.24 -0.55
CA THR A 93 -4.02 -3.25 -1.52
C THR A 93 -2.77 -3.99 -1.02
N LYS A 94 -2.78 -5.33 -1.08
CA LYS A 94 -1.60 -6.16 -0.84
C LYS A 94 -1.28 -7.04 -2.04
N HIS A 95 -0.15 -6.78 -2.70
CA HIS A 95 0.30 -7.55 -3.85
C HIS A 95 1.24 -8.69 -3.47
N TYR A 96 0.72 -9.70 -2.76
CA TYR A 96 1.50 -10.83 -2.25
C TYR A 96 1.34 -12.12 -3.06
N LYS A 97 2.28 -13.04 -2.89
CA LYS A 97 2.29 -14.41 -3.46
C LYS A 97 2.49 -15.44 -2.34
N GLY A 98 2.35 -16.73 -2.65
CA GLY A 98 2.60 -17.80 -1.68
C GLY A 98 1.50 -17.91 -0.63
N TRP A 99 1.82 -18.40 0.55
CA TRP A 99 0.82 -18.67 1.59
C TRP A 99 0.72 -17.54 2.60
N ILE A 100 -0.50 -17.18 2.97
CA ILE A 100 -0.78 -16.18 4.01
C ILE A 100 -1.40 -16.87 5.21
N PHE A 101 -0.82 -16.61 6.38
CA PHE A 101 -1.35 -17.00 7.68
C PHE A 101 -1.81 -15.73 8.38
N ALA A 102 -3.12 -15.55 8.41
CA ALA A 102 -3.78 -14.37 8.93
C ALA A 102 -4.59 -14.73 10.18
N LYS A 103 -4.44 -13.91 11.21
CA LYS A 103 -5.31 -13.92 12.38
C LYS A 103 -5.86 -12.51 12.52
N GLU A 104 -7.18 -12.36 12.48
CA GLU A 104 -7.87 -11.06 12.43
C GLU A 104 -7.36 -10.08 13.49
N ASN A 105 -7.29 -10.53 14.75
CA ASN A 105 -6.90 -9.69 15.88
C ASN A 105 -5.37 -9.58 16.11
N ALA A 106 -4.55 -10.30 15.33
CA ALA A 106 -3.10 -10.25 15.48
C ALA A 106 -2.52 -8.91 15.03
N ARG A 107 -1.43 -8.46 15.66
CA ARG A 107 -0.71 -7.24 15.26
C ARG A 107 -0.05 -7.39 13.88
N SER A 108 0.42 -8.59 13.57
CA SER A 108 1.10 -8.94 12.33
C SER A 108 0.56 -10.26 11.78
N TRP A 109 0.64 -10.39 10.46
CA TRP A 109 0.42 -11.63 9.75
C TRP A 109 1.75 -12.18 9.23
N SER A 110 1.72 -13.39 8.69
CA SER A 110 2.90 -13.98 8.05
C SER A 110 2.60 -14.48 6.65
N GLN A 111 3.61 -14.34 5.80
CA GLN A 111 3.66 -14.85 4.45
C GLN A 111 4.74 -15.93 4.39
N SER A 112 4.45 -17.05 3.72
CA SER A 112 5.44 -18.07 3.40
C SER A 112 5.67 -18.08 1.88
N LEU A 113 6.93 -17.91 1.48
CA LEU A 113 7.39 -18.03 0.10
C LEU A 113 8.34 -19.22 0.05
N TYR A 114 7.82 -20.39 -0.32
CA TYR A 114 8.56 -21.65 -0.27
C TYR A 114 9.09 -21.91 1.16
N TYR A 115 10.41 -21.87 1.36
CA TYR A 115 11.06 -22.12 2.65
C TYR A 115 11.10 -20.88 3.55
N ASP A 116 10.95 -19.69 2.99
CA ASP A 116 11.07 -18.44 3.74
C ASP A 116 9.75 -18.00 4.35
N LYS A 117 9.81 -17.50 5.59
CA LYS A 117 8.67 -16.91 6.30
C LYS A 117 8.95 -15.46 6.64
N PHE A 118 8.02 -14.60 6.27
CA PHE A 118 8.11 -13.16 6.48
C PHE A 118 6.91 -12.68 7.28
N ARG A 119 7.15 -11.84 8.30
CA ARG A 119 6.09 -11.15 9.01
C ARG A 119 5.85 -9.77 8.40
N PHE A 120 4.60 -9.36 8.33
CA PHE A 120 4.18 -8.04 7.90
C PHE A 120 3.05 -7.53 8.80
N GLN A 121 2.87 -6.21 8.87
CA GLN A 121 1.81 -5.61 9.67
C GLN A 121 0.44 -6.10 9.18
N ASN A 122 -0.48 -6.36 10.10
CA ASN A 122 -1.85 -6.71 9.73
C ASN A 122 -2.50 -5.55 8.93
N PRO A 123 -2.89 -5.78 7.67
CA PRO A 123 -3.41 -4.73 6.79
C PRO A 123 -4.75 -4.17 7.28
N LEU A 124 -5.59 -4.94 7.98
CA LEU A 124 -6.83 -4.43 8.58
C LEU A 124 -6.52 -3.36 9.64
N ARG A 125 -5.46 -3.57 10.42
CA ARG A 125 -5.03 -2.61 11.46
C ARG A 125 -4.32 -1.40 10.87
N GLN A 126 -3.59 -1.58 9.76
CA GLN A 126 -3.02 -0.47 9.00
C GLN A 126 -4.16 0.41 8.46
N ASN A 127 -5.10 -0.20 7.74
CA ASN A 127 -6.21 0.48 7.09
C ASN A 127 -7.22 1.11 8.06
N TYR A 128 -7.33 0.60 9.30
CA TYR A 128 -8.13 1.24 10.34
C TYR A 128 -7.73 2.71 10.58
N LYS A 129 -6.45 3.05 10.47
CA LYS A 129 -5.99 4.45 10.60
C LYS A 129 -6.47 5.31 9.43
N HIS A 130 -6.46 4.76 8.21
CA HIS A 130 -6.98 5.40 7.01
C HIS A 130 -8.48 5.66 7.16
N VAL A 131 -9.24 4.65 7.60
CA VAL A 131 -10.67 4.78 7.90
C VAL A 131 -10.94 5.89 8.91
N LYS A 132 -10.15 5.98 9.99
CA LYS A 132 -10.31 7.06 10.97
C LYS A 132 -10.00 8.44 10.41
N ALA A 133 -8.99 8.55 9.54
CA ALA A 133 -8.71 9.79 8.84
C ALA A 133 -9.86 10.19 7.90
N ILE A 134 -10.47 9.23 7.19
CA ILE A 134 -11.62 9.49 6.32
C ILE A 134 -12.88 9.85 7.11
N GLN A 135 -13.18 9.14 8.20
CA GLN A 135 -14.29 9.47 9.10
C GLN A 135 -14.16 10.90 9.65
N LYS A 136 -12.93 11.34 9.95
CA LYS A 136 -12.66 12.70 10.40
C LYS A 136 -12.77 13.72 9.25
N ALA A 137 -12.21 13.40 8.08
CA ALA A 137 -12.28 14.26 6.91
C ALA A 137 -13.71 14.44 6.40
N LEU A 138 -14.57 13.45 6.63
CA LEU A 138 -15.98 13.41 6.26
C LEU A 138 -16.86 13.31 7.52
N ASP A 139 -16.60 14.20 8.48
CA ASP A 139 -17.27 14.29 9.79
C ASP A 139 -18.81 14.34 9.76
N PHE A 140 -19.39 14.70 8.62
CA PHE A 140 -20.83 14.69 8.37
C PHE A 140 -21.40 13.33 7.95
N ILE A 141 -20.56 12.32 7.67
CA ILE A 141 -20.97 10.97 7.32
C ILE A 141 -20.94 10.09 8.55
N GLU A 142 -22.03 9.37 8.80
CA GLU A 142 -22.10 8.42 9.91
C GLU A 142 -20.98 7.36 9.80
N PRO A 143 -20.24 7.06 10.89
CA PRO A 143 -19.06 6.19 10.85
C PRO A 143 -19.31 4.79 10.27
N HIS A 144 -20.53 4.25 10.41
CA HIS A 144 -20.89 2.92 9.94
C HIS A 144 -21.01 2.82 8.41
N HIS A 145 -21.08 3.95 7.69
CA HIS A 145 -21.02 3.99 6.24
C HIS A 145 -19.59 4.05 5.68
N VAL A 146 -18.57 4.04 6.54
CA VAL A 146 -17.15 4.03 6.14
C VAL A 146 -16.55 2.65 6.45
N HIS A 147 -16.28 1.88 5.41
CA HIS A 147 -15.90 0.47 5.48
C HIS A 147 -14.40 0.27 5.29
N ASN A 148 -13.80 -0.57 6.15
CA ASN A 148 -12.41 -1.00 6.06
C ASN A 148 -12.31 -2.23 5.15
N ILE A 149 -11.68 -2.11 3.99
CA ILE A 149 -11.54 -3.21 3.02
C ILE A 149 -10.06 -3.47 2.74
N VAL A 150 -9.67 -4.73 2.68
CA VAL A 150 -8.31 -5.14 2.25
C VAL A 150 -8.43 -6.03 1.02
N VAL A 151 -7.65 -5.74 -0.01
CA VAL A 151 -7.67 -6.48 -1.28
C VAL A 151 -6.32 -7.12 -1.57
N PHE A 152 -6.29 -8.43 -1.74
CA PHE A 152 -5.13 -9.16 -2.21
C PHE A 152 -5.17 -9.28 -3.74
N SER A 153 -4.34 -8.49 -4.42
CA SER A 153 -4.30 -8.41 -5.89
C SER A 153 -3.27 -9.34 -6.54
N GLY A 154 -2.44 -9.99 -5.72
CA GLY A 154 -1.40 -10.92 -6.16
C GLY A 154 -1.89 -12.38 -6.23
N LYS A 155 -0.94 -13.33 -6.16
CA LYS A 155 -1.21 -14.78 -6.21
C LYS A 155 -1.09 -15.44 -4.83
N ALA A 156 -1.53 -14.73 -3.80
CA ALA A 156 -1.48 -15.20 -2.42
C ALA A 156 -2.64 -16.16 -2.12
N VAL A 157 -2.39 -17.19 -1.31
CA VAL A 157 -3.41 -18.15 -0.87
C VAL A 157 -3.48 -18.13 0.65
N PHE A 158 -4.65 -17.84 1.22
CA PHE A 158 -4.85 -17.94 2.67
C PHE A 158 -4.83 -19.41 3.09
N LYS A 159 -3.94 -19.76 4.03
CA LYS A 159 -3.86 -21.08 4.67
C LYS A 159 -4.50 -21.11 6.07
N SER A 160 -4.93 -19.96 6.55
CA SER A 160 -5.84 -19.79 7.68
C SER A 160 -7.22 -19.36 7.16
N ALA A 161 -8.22 -19.28 8.04
CA ALA A 161 -9.47 -18.60 7.72
C ALA A 161 -9.17 -17.17 7.24
N LYS A 162 -9.75 -16.79 6.09
CA LYS A 162 -9.65 -15.44 5.57
C LYS A 162 -10.51 -14.52 6.45
N PRO A 163 -9.94 -13.46 7.05
CA PRO A 163 -10.71 -12.56 7.90
C PRO A 163 -11.85 -11.88 7.14
N PRO A 164 -12.91 -11.41 7.82
CA PRO A 164 -13.94 -10.60 7.20
C PRO A 164 -13.33 -9.32 6.60
N ASN A 165 -13.98 -8.79 5.56
CA ASN A 165 -13.54 -7.61 4.81
C ASN A 165 -12.17 -7.75 4.10
N VAL A 166 -11.66 -8.97 3.97
CA VAL A 166 -10.46 -9.29 3.20
C VAL A 166 -10.88 -10.07 1.96
N PHE A 167 -10.57 -9.52 0.79
CA PHE A 167 -11.01 -10.06 -0.49
C PHE A 167 -9.84 -10.30 -1.44
N TYR A 168 -9.99 -11.29 -2.30
CA TYR A 168 -9.27 -11.32 -3.56
C TYR A 168 -9.87 -10.32 -4.53
N ILE A 169 -9.10 -9.96 -5.57
CA ILE A 169 -9.50 -8.90 -6.49
C ILE A 169 -10.79 -9.20 -7.26
N ASP A 170 -11.03 -10.46 -7.58
CA ASP A 170 -12.24 -10.96 -8.24
C ASP A 170 -13.46 -10.95 -7.32
N GLU A 171 -13.25 -11.06 -6.01
CA GLU A 171 -14.29 -11.01 -4.98
C GLU A 171 -14.67 -9.57 -4.57
N LEU A 172 -13.84 -8.57 -4.88
CA LEU A 172 -14.01 -7.19 -4.45
C LEU A 172 -15.36 -6.58 -4.86
N VAL A 173 -15.70 -6.63 -6.14
CA VAL A 173 -16.96 -6.05 -6.65
C VAL A 173 -18.19 -6.81 -6.15
N PRO A 174 -18.23 -8.16 -6.19
CA PRO A 174 -19.31 -8.92 -5.56
C PRO A 174 -19.52 -8.56 -4.09
N ALA A 175 -18.45 -8.35 -3.32
CA ALA A 175 -18.55 -7.95 -1.92
C ALA A 175 -19.13 -6.53 -1.74
N ILE A 176 -18.73 -5.56 -2.57
CA ILE A 176 -19.28 -4.19 -2.55
C ILE A 176 -20.78 -4.20 -2.88
N GLU A 177 -21.21 -5.03 -3.83
CA GLU A 177 -22.62 -5.11 -4.24
C GLU A 177 -23.54 -5.74 -3.18
N GLN A 178 -22.99 -6.44 -2.18
CA GLN A 178 -23.77 -6.93 -1.02
C GLN A 178 -24.22 -5.81 -0.08
N PHE A 179 -23.63 -4.62 -0.15
CA PHE A 179 -24.06 -3.47 0.63
C PHE A 179 -25.33 -2.87 0.02
N THR A 180 -26.27 -2.52 0.90
CA THR A 180 -27.55 -1.92 0.50
C THR A 180 -27.37 -0.47 0.08
N ASP A 181 -28.09 -0.07 -0.97
CA ASP A 181 -28.17 1.34 -1.36
C ASP A 181 -28.89 2.18 -0.29
N GLY A 182 -28.67 3.50 -0.31
CA GLY A 182 -29.30 4.46 0.59
C GLY A 182 -28.41 4.98 1.72
N ALA A 183 -27.16 4.53 1.81
CA ALA A 183 -26.16 5.07 2.72
C ALA A 183 -25.85 6.55 2.40
N LEU A 184 -25.71 6.86 1.11
CA LEU A 184 -25.44 8.22 0.62
C LEU A 184 -26.36 8.55 -0.56
N SER A 185 -26.83 9.79 -0.64
CA SER A 185 -27.41 10.34 -1.87
C SER A 185 -26.32 10.70 -2.88
N LEU A 186 -26.67 10.82 -4.16
CA LEU A 186 -25.73 11.24 -5.21
C LEU A 186 -25.03 12.57 -4.87
N ASN A 187 -25.76 13.56 -4.34
CA ASN A 187 -25.17 14.82 -3.90
C ASN A 187 -24.14 14.62 -2.79
N ARG A 188 -24.36 13.67 -1.88
CA ARG A 188 -23.41 13.34 -0.81
C ARG A 188 -22.18 12.63 -1.37
N VAL A 189 -22.34 11.73 -2.34
CA VAL A 189 -21.21 11.13 -3.07
C VAL A 189 -20.31 12.22 -3.67
N GLN A 190 -20.89 13.15 -4.44
CA GLN A 190 -20.13 14.24 -5.07
C GLN A 190 -19.46 15.18 -4.05
N PHE A 191 -20.16 15.49 -2.96
CA PHE A 191 -19.59 16.31 -1.90
C PHE A 191 -18.40 15.64 -1.19
N CYS A 192 -18.48 14.33 -0.94
CA CYS A 192 -17.36 13.56 -0.40
C CYS A 192 -16.15 13.56 -1.36
N VAL A 193 -16.38 13.38 -2.66
CA VAL A 193 -15.33 13.46 -3.69
C VAL A 193 -14.65 14.83 -3.65
N GLY A 194 -15.42 15.91 -3.73
CA GLY A 194 -14.89 17.27 -3.71
C GLY A 194 -14.11 17.60 -2.43
N ARG A 195 -14.62 17.21 -1.25
CA ARG A 195 -13.93 17.46 0.02
C ARG A 195 -12.60 16.71 0.10
N LEU A 196 -12.55 15.45 -0.35
CA LEU A 196 -11.31 14.67 -0.34
C LEU A 196 -10.28 15.16 -1.38
N GLU A 197 -10.72 15.54 -2.58
CA GLU A 197 -9.84 16.15 -3.59
C GLU A 197 -9.30 17.51 -3.14
N TYR A 198 -10.08 18.29 -2.38
CA TYR A 198 -9.60 19.55 -1.79
C TYR A 198 -8.57 19.31 -0.66
N MET A 199 -8.81 18.29 0.18
CA MET A 199 -7.95 18.01 1.35
C MET A 199 -6.66 17.28 1.01
N ARG A 200 -6.60 16.53 -0.10
CA ARG A 200 -5.41 15.73 -0.43
C ARG A 200 -4.20 16.62 -0.70
N LEU A 201 -3.04 16.12 -0.31
CA LEU A 201 -1.77 16.70 -0.75
C LEU A 201 -1.53 16.43 -2.23
N ALA A 202 -0.84 17.36 -2.89
CA ALA A 202 -0.41 17.20 -4.26
C ALA A 202 0.44 15.92 -4.41
N ILE A 203 0.15 15.16 -5.46
CA ILE A 203 0.89 13.95 -5.82
C ILE A 203 2.27 14.38 -6.32
N THR A 204 3.25 14.46 -5.41
CA THR A 204 4.61 14.89 -5.71
C THR A 204 5.62 13.99 -4.99
N LYS A 205 6.82 13.85 -5.56
CA LYS A 205 7.94 13.13 -4.90
C LYS A 205 8.22 13.66 -3.49
N LYS A 206 8.00 14.95 -3.24
CA LYS A 206 8.18 15.56 -1.91
C LYS A 206 7.16 15.01 -0.90
N THR A 207 5.90 14.91 -1.29
CA THR A 207 4.84 14.30 -0.45
C THR A 207 5.19 12.86 -0.08
N ASP A 208 5.71 12.09 -1.04
CA ASP A 208 6.11 10.69 -0.82
C ASP A 208 7.32 10.57 0.13
N VAL A 209 8.32 11.45 -0.04
CA VAL A 209 9.52 11.49 0.83
C VAL A 209 9.15 11.89 2.26
N GLU A 210 8.32 12.92 2.43
CA GLU A 210 7.80 13.32 3.74
C GLU A 210 7.04 12.17 4.40
N HIS A 211 6.18 11.48 3.65
CA HIS A 211 5.45 10.31 4.13
C HIS A 211 6.38 9.18 4.58
N GLN A 212 7.36 8.79 3.75
CA GLN A 212 8.33 7.75 4.08
C GLN A 212 9.19 8.11 5.30
N ALA A 213 9.62 9.36 5.43
CA ALA A 213 10.38 9.84 6.58
C ALA A 213 9.58 9.70 7.89
N HIS A 214 8.29 10.04 7.86
CA HIS A 214 7.41 9.88 9.03
C HIS A 214 7.17 8.42 9.40
N LEU A 215 6.96 7.53 8.42
CA LEU A 215 6.82 6.10 8.67
C LEU A 215 8.07 5.50 9.31
N SER A 216 9.25 5.85 8.81
CA SER A 216 10.54 5.42 9.37
C SER A 216 10.70 5.87 10.82
N LYS A 217 10.42 7.15 11.13
CA LYS A 217 10.48 7.69 12.49
C LYS A 217 9.51 7.01 13.45
N ARG A 218 8.31 6.64 12.99
CA ARG A 218 7.23 6.09 13.83
C ARG A 218 7.39 4.60 14.13
N PHE A 219 7.95 3.84 13.20
CA PHE A 219 7.99 2.37 13.28
C PHE A 219 9.41 1.81 13.41
N GLY A 220 10.48 2.61 13.27
CA GLY A 220 11.88 2.18 13.42
C GLY A 220 12.22 0.97 12.54
N ASP A 221 13.13 0.10 13.00
CA ASP A 221 13.49 -1.15 12.30
C ASP A 221 12.34 -2.19 12.21
N SER A 222 11.24 -1.96 12.94
CA SER A 222 10.01 -2.76 12.81
C SER A 222 9.13 -2.32 11.64
N TRP A 223 9.45 -1.18 11.02
CA TRP A 223 8.90 -0.78 9.73
C TRP A 223 9.42 -1.71 8.65
N ASN A 224 8.69 -2.79 8.41
CA ASN A 224 8.86 -3.61 7.22
C ASN A 224 8.30 -2.91 5.97
N GLY A 225 8.46 -1.59 5.86
CA GLY A 225 8.52 -0.91 4.57
C GLY A 225 9.78 -1.29 3.83
N ARG A 226 9.99 -2.61 3.68
CA ARG A 226 10.49 -3.12 2.42
C ARG A 226 9.56 -2.47 1.41
N VAL A 227 10.10 -1.51 0.66
CA VAL A 227 9.52 -0.74 -0.46
C VAL A 227 9.66 -1.57 -1.70
#